data_AF-A0A9D6DUD0-F1
#
_entry.id   AF-A0A9D6DUD0-F1
#
_cell.length_a   1.000
_cell.length_b   1.000
_cell.length_c   1.000
_cell.angle_alpha   90.00
_cell.angle_beta   90.00
_cell.angle_gamma   90.00
#
_symmetry.space_group_name_H-M   'P 1'
#
loop_
_entity.id
_entity.type
_entity.pdbx_description
1 polymer ?
#
loop_
_entity_poly.entity_id
_entity_poly.type
_entity_poly.pdbx_seq_one_letter_code
_entity_poly.pdbx_strand_id
1 'polypeptide(L)' 'MAPLPKKKHTRSRSNQRRAVAMKASVGALVKCQNCGKLRQPHRACPSCGHYGVAANPK' A
#
# COMPACT_ATOMS: atom_id res chain seq x y z
N MET A 1 -22.26 -26.47 20.20
CA MET A 1 -22.13 -25.21 20.98
C MET A 1 -20.96 -24.43 20.41
N ALA A 2 -21.17 -23.20 19.93
CA ALA A 2 -20.09 -22.42 19.29
C ALA A 2 -19.14 -21.82 20.36
N PRO A 3 -17.83 -21.68 20.06
CA PRO A 3 -16.90 -21.04 20.98
C PRO A 3 -17.29 -19.58 21.23
N LEU A 4 -17.46 -19.21 22.50
CA LEU A 4 -17.87 -17.87 22.94
C LEU A 4 -16.76 -17.23 23.79
N PRO A 5 -16.48 -15.92 23.65
CA PRO A 5 -15.52 -15.25 24.52
C PRO A 5 -15.95 -15.33 25.99
N LYS A 6 -15.06 -15.85 26.84
CA LYS A 6 -15.31 -15.99 28.28
C LYS A 6 -15.45 -14.64 29.01
N LYS A 7 -14.76 -13.59 28.54
CA LYS A 7 -14.75 -12.24 29.12
C LYS A 7 -14.60 -11.17 28.04
N LYS A 8 -15.06 -9.95 28.32
CA LYS A 8 -14.82 -8.76 27.49
C LYS A 8 -13.32 -8.43 27.45
N HIS A 9 -12.80 -8.09 26.28
CA HIS A 9 -11.44 -7.58 26.16
C HIS A 9 -11.30 -6.18 26.78
N THR A 10 -10.20 -5.95 27.49
CA THR A 10 -9.87 -4.62 28.04
C THR A 10 -9.58 -3.62 26.93
N ARG A 11 -9.72 -2.31 27.24
CA ARG A 11 -9.39 -1.23 26.29
C ARG A 11 -7.96 -1.36 25.76
N SER A 12 -7.00 -1.65 26.65
CA SER A 12 -5.60 -1.86 26.29
C SER A 12 -5.41 -3.00 25.29
N ARG A 13 -5.97 -4.19 25.56
CA ARG A 13 -5.85 -5.35 24.65
C ARG A 13 -6.48 -5.10 23.28
N SER A 14 -7.62 -4.40 23.24
CA SER A 14 -8.26 -4.03 21.97
C SER A 14 -7.43 -3.02 21.18
N ASN A 15 -6.86 -2.02 21.85
CA ASN A 15 -6.02 -0.99 21.23
C ASN A 15 -4.72 -1.58 20.68
N GLN A 16 -4.03 -2.44 21.45
CA GLN A 16 -2.82 -3.11 20.99
C GLN A 16 -3.08 -3.97 19.74
N ARG A 17 -4.17 -4.74 19.73
CA ARG A 17 -4.55 -5.54 18.56
C ARG A 17 -4.80 -4.67 17.33
N ARG A 18 -5.55 -3.58 17.47
CA ARG A 18 -5.80 -2.63 16.38
C ARG A 18 -4.53 -1.95 15.89
N ALA A 19 -3.64 -1.55 16.80
CA ALA A 19 -2.38 -0.90 16.46
C ALA A 19 -1.46 -1.79 15.61
N VAL A 20 -1.54 -3.11 15.75
CA VAL A 20 -0.81 -4.05 14.89
C VAL A 20 -1.56 -4.31 13.58
N ALA A 21 -2.87 -4.55 13.65
CA ALA A 21 -3.66 -4.97 12.49
C ALA A 21 -3.99 -3.84 11.50
N MET A 22 -4.08 -2.59 11.94
CA MET A 22 -4.53 -1.45 11.13
C MET A 22 -3.39 -0.47 10.82
N LYS A 23 -2.16 -0.98 10.66
CA LYS A 23 -1.02 -0.15 10.23
C LYS A 23 -1.18 0.16 8.74
N ALA A 24 -1.37 1.43 8.41
CA ALA A 24 -1.38 1.87 7.01
C ALA A 24 0.06 1.91 6.50
N SER A 25 0.37 1.11 5.47
CA SER A 25 1.62 1.22 4.72
C SER A 25 1.45 2.21 3.59
N VAL A 26 2.40 3.14 3.44
CA VAL A 26 2.48 3.96 2.23
C VAL A 26 2.84 3.03 1.07
N GLY A 27 2.00 3.01 0.02
CA GLY A 27 2.24 2.18 -1.15
C GLY A 27 3.56 2.56 -1.83
N ALA A 28 4.26 1.56 -2.38
CA ALA A 28 5.54 1.80 -3.05
C ALA A 28 5.37 2.79 -4.22
N LEU A 29 6.19 3.83 -4.23
CA LEU A 29 6.30 4.78 -5.34
C LEU A 29 7.66 4.61 -6.02
N VAL A 30 7.65 4.55 -7.34
CA VAL A 30 8.84 4.38 -8.18
C VAL A 30 8.98 5.58 -9.11
N LYS A 31 10.21 6.02 -9.39
CA LYS A 31 10.47 7.07 -10.37
C LYS A 31 10.07 6.59 -11.78
N CYS A 32 9.34 7.43 -12.51
CA CYS A 32 9.04 7.19 -13.92
C CYS A 32 10.29 7.46 -14.77
N GLN A 33 10.62 6.54 -15.68
CA GLN A 33 11.80 6.66 -16.55
C GLN A 33 11.65 7.74 -17.63
N ASN A 34 10.42 8.12 -17.99
CA ASN A 34 10.17 9.12 -19.03
C ASN A 34 10.10 10.57 -18.49
N CYS A 35 9.56 10.78 -17.29
CA CYS A 35 9.30 12.12 -16.75
C CYS A 35 9.90 12.38 -15.36
N GLY A 36 10.58 11.40 -14.75
CA GLY A 36 11.20 11.52 -13.42
C GLY A 36 10.24 11.59 -12.23
N LYS A 37 8.95 11.81 -12.45
CA LYS A 37 7.91 11.90 -11.39
C LYS A 37 7.63 10.53 -10.77
N LEU A 38 7.19 10.55 -9.51
CA LEU A 38 6.81 9.35 -8.77
C LEU A 38 5.50 8.77 -9.33
N ARG A 39 5.48 7.46 -9.55
CA ARG A 39 4.31 6.70 -9.98
C ARG A 39 4.15 5.41 -9.18
N GLN A 40 2.96 4.84 -9.20
CA GLN A 40 2.76 3.48 -8.69
C GLN A 40 3.38 2.45 -9.65
N PRO A 41 3.99 1.37 -9.13
CA PRO A 41 4.49 0.29 -9.95
C PRO A 41 3.35 -0.39 -10.70
N HIS A 42 3.65 -0.95 -11.89
CA HIS A 42 2.69 -1.65 -12.76
C HIS A 42 1.48 -0.82 -13.23
N ARG A 43 1.51 0.52 -13.06
CA ARG A 43 0.51 1.45 -13.60
C ARG A 43 1.15 2.47 -14.54
N ALA A 44 0.34 2.98 -15.48
CA ALA A 44 0.73 4.10 -16.33
C ALA A 44 1.05 5.32 -15.46
N CYS A 45 2.04 6.12 -15.87
CA CYS A 45 2.33 7.36 -15.15
C CYS A 45 1.18 8.36 -15.36
N PRO A 46 0.57 8.92 -14.29
CA PRO A 46 -0.53 9.89 -14.44
C PRO A 46 -0.09 11.21 -15.08
N SER A 47 1.22 11.51 -15.08
CA SER A 47 1.74 12.74 -15.66
C SER A 47 2.14 12.66 -17.13
N CYS A 48 2.48 11.47 -17.64
CA CYS A 48 2.94 11.31 -19.03
C CYS A 48 2.22 10.20 -19.79
N GLY A 49 1.26 9.50 -19.19
CA GLY A 49 0.44 8.46 -19.84
C GLY A 49 1.20 7.16 -20.18
N HIS A 50 2.52 7.14 -20.06
CA HIS A 50 3.33 6.00 -20.52
C HIS A 50 3.35 4.85 -19.52
N TYR A 51 3.09 3.62 -20.01
CA TYR A 51 3.23 2.37 -19.27
C TYR A 51 4.26 1.47 -19.95
N GLY A 52 5.54 1.72 -19.67
CA GLY A 52 6.65 0.94 -20.22
C GLY A 52 7.95 1.75 -20.24
N VAL A 53 9.04 1.11 -20.66
CA VAL A 53 10.16 1.83 -21.25
C VAL A 53 9.77 1.97 -22.73
N ALA A 54 9.70 3.17 -23.29
CA ALA A 54 9.99 3.24 -24.71
C ALA A 54 11.45 2.78 -24.77
N ALA A 55 11.69 1.53 -25.18
CA ALA A 55 13.05 1.11 -25.48
C ALA A 55 13.55 2.15 -26.47
N ASN A 56 14.59 2.90 -26.08
CA ASN A 56 15.21 3.93 -26.91
C ASN A 56 15.27 3.42 -28.36
N PRO A 57 14.53 3.99 -29.32
CA PRO A 57 14.69 3.62 -30.71
C PRO A 57 15.91 4.38 -31.27
N LYS A 58 17.08 4.20 -30.65
CA LYS A 58 18.32 4.95 -30.92
C LYS A 58 18.23 6.46 -30.70
#